data_AF-A0A225CZS5-F1
#
_entry.id   AF-A0A225CZS5-F1
#
_cell.length_a   1.000
_cell.length_b   1.000
_cell.length_c   1.000
_cell.angle_alpha   90.00
_cell.angle_beta   90.00
_cell.angle_gamma   90.00
#
_symmetry.space_group_name_H-M   'P 1'
#
loop_
_entity.id
_entity.type
_entity.pdbx_description
1 polymer ?
#
loop_
_entity_poly.entity_id
_entity_poly.type
_entity_poly.pdbx_seq_one_letter_code
_entity_poly.pdbx_strand_id
1 'polypeptide(L)'
;MAGRPKHGLKPWGSYEGWSDVVREAVVFAGLPDPGETRVALQTAADRDAAAMADIVAGLARMDETGRGLTTADILTRLKETTPIPDWMADMRAAVEELCGKLDGRALGYKFRHFARRNFGGRMVDKSDAPHGANRWVVRDARSRVETRNHPQPPAPADESVTPGGHGGDGGHVSARSGKAVISPGEHGGSPEMANFGGHGGDGGHVPARSGHTEKIPHGSSELAQVNGSGGHGGDGGHVPAQSGNPTPSTTRKRRYGSNPNRGTPLDPTGGAS
;
A
#
# COMPACT_ATOMS: atom_id res chain seq x y z
N MET A 1 -7.76 -33.09 -28.84
CA MET A 1 -9.21 -32.82 -29.03
C MET A 1 -9.39 -32.02 -30.30
N ALA A 2 -10.00 -32.59 -31.34
CA ALA A 2 -10.35 -31.86 -32.56
C ALA A 2 -11.62 -31.04 -32.30
N GLY A 3 -11.57 -29.73 -32.51
CA GLY A 3 -12.75 -28.85 -32.46
C GLY A 3 -12.88 -27.90 -31.26
N ARG A 4 -11.89 -27.78 -30.37
CA ARG A 4 -11.91 -26.72 -29.34
C ARG A 4 -11.51 -25.38 -29.96
N PRO A 5 -12.36 -24.33 -29.91
CA PRO A 5 -11.93 -22.98 -30.25
C PRO A 5 -10.81 -22.60 -29.30
N LYS A 6 -9.65 -22.19 -29.83
CA LYS A 6 -8.57 -21.61 -29.04
C LYS A 6 -8.89 -20.14 -28.86
N HIS A 7 -8.93 -19.67 -27.61
CA HIS A 7 -9.24 -18.27 -27.32
C HIS A 7 -7.99 -17.37 -27.31
N GLY A 8 -6.82 -17.92 -27.67
CA GLY A 8 -5.58 -17.14 -27.80
C GLY A 8 -5.05 -16.62 -26.46
N LEU A 9 -5.26 -17.39 -25.39
CA LEU A 9 -4.86 -16.97 -24.04
C LEU A 9 -3.34 -16.85 -23.91
N LYS A 10 -2.90 -15.86 -23.12
CA LYS A 10 -1.46 -15.66 -22.87
C LYS A 10 -0.86 -16.90 -22.19
N PRO A 11 0.28 -17.42 -22.69
CA PRO A 11 0.94 -18.59 -22.13
C PRO A 11 1.38 -18.35 -20.69
N TRP A 12 1.36 -19.42 -19.88
CA TRP A 12 1.67 -19.37 -18.44
C TRP A 12 3.03 -19.98 -18.09
N GLY A 13 3.97 -20.02 -19.05
CA GLY A 13 5.29 -20.61 -18.88
C GLY A 13 5.20 -22.10 -18.58
N SER A 14 5.82 -22.57 -17.50
CA SER A 14 5.84 -23.99 -17.11
C SER A 14 4.47 -24.62 -16.86
N TYR A 15 3.40 -23.84 -16.82
CA TYR A 15 2.02 -24.30 -16.60
C TYR A 15 1.14 -24.24 -17.86
N GLU A 16 1.72 -24.07 -19.06
CA GLU A 16 0.98 -24.00 -20.33
C GLU A 16 0.03 -25.19 -20.54
N GLY A 17 0.49 -26.42 -20.36
CA GLY A 17 -0.35 -27.61 -20.57
C GLY A 17 -1.58 -27.69 -19.66
N TRP A 18 -1.48 -27.16 -18.43
CA TRP A 18 -2.62 -27.07 -17.52
C TRP A 18 -3.52 -25.87 -17.86
N SER A 19 -2.92 -24.72 -18.19
CA SER A 19 -3.61 -23.51 -18.60
C SER A 19 -4.50 -23.75 -19.82
N ASP A 20 -3.98 -24.44 -20.83
CA ASP A 20 -4.70 -24.76 -22.08
C ASP A 20 -5.93 -25.65 -21.88
N VAL A 21 -6.00 -26.38 -20.75
CA VAL A 21 -7.15 -27.22 -20.44
C VAL A 21 -8.14 -26.47 -19.56
N VAL A 22 -7.66 -25.89 -18.47
CA VAL A 22 -8.53 -25.30 -17.43
C VAL A 22 -8.99 -23.91 -17.81
N ARG A 23 -8.10 -23.01 -18.22
CA ARG A 23 -8.47 -21.62 -18.55
C ARG A 23 -9.30 -21.56 -19.82
N GLU A 24 -8.93 -22.32 -20.84
CA GLU A 24 -9.72 -22.45 -22.06
C GLU A 24 -11.13 -22.99 -21.76
N ALA A 25 -11.30 -23.93 -20.81
CA ALA A 25 -12.63 -24.41 -20.43
C ALA A 25 -13.47 -23.34 -19.70
N VAL A 26 -12.85 -22.54 -18.82
CA VAL A 26 -13.52 -21.43 -18.12
C VAL A 26 -13.96 -20.34 -19.10
N VAL A 27 -13.08 -19.96 -20.03
CA VAL A 27 -13.38 -18.97 -21.08
C VAL A 27 -14.42 -19.51 -22.06
N PHE A 28 -14.32 -20.78 -22.44
CA PHE A 28 -15.33 -21.45 -23.26
C PHE A 28 -16.72 -21.47 -22.59
N ALA A 29 -16.78 -21.55 -21.26
CA ALA A 29 -18.02 -21.44 -20.50
C ALA A 29 -18.57 -19.99 -20.42
N GLY A 30 -17.93 -19.01 -21.08
CA GLY A 30 -18.34 -17.62 -21.10
C GLY A 30 -17.92 -16.80 -19.87
N LEU A 31 -17.03 -17.35 -19.03
CA LEU A 31 -16.51 -16.63 -17.87
C LEU A 31 -15.21 -15.87 -18.21
N PRO A 32 -14.87 -14.79 -17.46
CA PRO A 32 -13.61 -14.09 -17.64
C PRO A 32 -12.40 -14.99 -17.43
N ASP A 33 -11.29 -14.68 -18.12
CA ASP A 33 -10.04 -15.42 -17.98
C ASP A 33 -9.43 -15.21 -16.57
N PRO A 34 -9.28 -16.27 -15.75
CA PRO A 34 -8.70 -16.12 -14.41
C PRO A 34 -7.21 -15.71 -14.45
N GLY A 35 -6.55 -15.84 -15.60
CA GLY A 35 -5.19 -15.33 -15.81
C GLY A 35 -5.07 -13.82 -15.67
N GLU A 36 -6.13 -13.06 -15.99
CA GLU A 36 -6.15 -11.60 -15.85
C GLU A 36 -6.06 -11.19 -14.38
N THR A 37 -6.74 -11.90 -13.48
CA THR A 37 -6.64 -11.68 -12.03
C THR A 37 -5.22 -11.87 -11.55
N ARG A 38 -4.50 -12.89 -12.05
CA ARG A 38 -3.09 -13.11 -11.70
C ARG A 38 -2.22 -11.93 -12.15
N VAL A 39 -2.43 -11.41 -13.36
CA VAL A 39 -1.68 -10.24 -13.87
C VAL A 39 -1.95 -9.03 -12.98
N ALA A 40 -3.21 -8.74 -12.67
CA ALA A 40 -3.57 -7.62 -11.81
C ALA A 40 -2.94 -7.73 -10.41
N LEU A 41 -2.98 -8.92 -9.80
CA LEU A 41 -2.36 -9.18 -8.50
C LEU A 41 -0.84 -9.04 -8.56
N GLN A 42 -0.19 -9.50 -9.63
CA GLN A 42 1.25 -9.34 -9.82
C GLN A 42 1.61 -7.86 -9.97
N THR A 43 0.92 -7.12 -10.83
CA THR A 43 1.16 -5.68 -11.03
C THR A 43 0.91 -4.88 -9.75
N ALA A 44 -0.08 -5.25 -8.95
CA ALA A 44 -0.29 -4.64 -7.64
C ALA A 44 0.87 -4.97 -6.68
N ALA A 45 1.32 -6.23 -6.64
CA ALA A 45 2.44 -6.64 -5.80
C ALA A 45 3.76 -5.94 -6.20
N ASP A 46 4.00 -5.75 -7.49
CA ASP A 46 5.19 -5.06 -8.00
C ASP A 46 5.19 -3.58 -7.60
N ARG A 47 4.03 -2.91 -7.65
CA ARG A 47 3.85 -1.53 -7.16
C ARG A 47 4.08 -1.42 -5.65
N ASP A 48 3.47 -2.32 -4.87
CA ASP A 48 3.68 -2.39 -3.43
C ASP A 48 5.17 -2.60 -3.08
N ALA A 49 5.87 -3.44 -3.86
CA ALA A 49 7.30 -3.70 -3.67
C ALA A 49 8.18 -2.48 -4.00
N ALA A 50 7.86 -1.75 -5.06
CA ALA A 50 8.55 -0.51 -5.43
C ALA A 50 8.35 0.56 -4.35
N ALA A 51 7.09 0.80 -3.92
CA ALA A 51 6.79 1.76 -2.86
C ALA A 51 7.50 1.40 -1.54
N MET A 52 7.53 0.11 -1.18
CA MET A 52 8.28 -0.35 -0.01
C MET A 52 9.79 -0.12 -0.13
N ALA A 53 10.38 -0.24 -1.33
CA ALA A 53 11.80 0.03 -1.55
C ALA A 53 12.13 1.51 -1.28
N ASP A 54 11.29 2.43 -1.76
CA ASP A 54 11.44 3.87 -1.53
C ASP A 54 11.27 4.24 -0.05
N ILE A 55 10.29 3.62 0.62
CA ILE A 55 10.09 3.81 2.06
C ILE A 55 11.30 3.31 2.86
N VAL A 56 11.86 2.14 2.51
CA VAL A 56 13.08 1.61 3.17
C VAL A 56 14.27 2.53 2.92
N ALA A 57 14.42 3.07 1.71
CA ALA A 57 15.49 4.00 1.39
C ALA A 57 15.37 5.31 2.18
N GLY A 58 14.17 5.89 2.26
CA GLY A 58 13.88 7.09 3.05
C GLY A 58 14.03 6.87 4.55
N LEU A 59 13.55 5.73 5.07
CA LEU A 59 13.66 5.40 6.49
C LEU A 59 15.11 5.26 6.95
N ALA A 60 15.97 4.65 6.11
CA ALA A 60 17.39 4.54 6.42
C ALA A 60 18.12 5.90 6.48
N ARG A 61 17.64 6.91 5.75
CA ARG A 61 18.15 8.28 5.84
C ARG A 61 17.57 9.03 7.04
N MET A 62 16.31 8.75 7.38
CA MET A 62 15.60 9.41 8.46
C MET A 62 16.04 8.93 9.86
N ASP A 63 16.41 7.67 10.02
CA ASP A 63 16.93 7.11 11.28
C ASP A 63 18.46 7.10 11.31
N GLU A 64 19.05 8.28 11.54
CA GLU A 64 20.50 8.46 11.69
C GLU A 64 21.08 7.65 12.87
N THR A 65 20.25 7.32 13.86
CA THR A 65 20.70 6.66 15.10
C THR A 65 20.64 5.14 15.03
N GLY A 66 19.94 4.57 14.03
CA GLY A 66 19.66 3.14 13.94
C GLY A 66 18.81 2.56 15.08
N ARG A 67 18.22 3.40 15.94
CA ARG A 67 17.40 2.96 17.09
C ARG A 67 15.97 2.60 16.71
N GLY A 68 15.56 3.02 15.52
CA GLY A 68 14.23 2.82 14.97
C GLY A 68 13.27 3.92 15.33
N LEU A 69 12.37 4.18 14.40
CA LEU A 69 11.32 5.19 14.51
C LEU A 69 9.96 4.52 14.69
N THR A 70 9.09 5.12 15.49
CA THR A 70 7.69 4.69 15.49
C THR A 70 7.00 5.19 14.21
N THR A 71 5.88 4.58 13.83
CA THR A 71 5.12 5.07 12.67
C THR A 71 4.60 6.48 12.87
N ALA A 72 4.31 6.88 14.11
CA ALA A 72 3.97 8.26 14.46
C ALA A 72 5.14 9.20 14.18
N ASP A 73 6.34 8.89 14.68
CA ASP A 73 7.54 9.71 14.45
C ASP A 73 7.83 9.91 12.95
N ILE A 74 7.69 8.84 12.15
CA ILE A 74 7.90 8.89 10.70
C ILE A 74 6.91 9.87 10.07
N LEU A 75 5.61 9.75 10.36
CA LEU A 75 4.59 10.60 9.76
C LEU A 75 4.67 12.06 10.22
N THR A 76 5.00 12.29 11.48
CA THR A 76 5.25 13.64 12.01
C THR A 76 6.36 14.32 11.21
N ARG A 77 7.50 13.63 11.02
CA ARG A 77 8.62 14.15 10.21
C ARG A 77 8.23 14.41 8.75
N LEU A 78 7.48 13.49 8.12
CA LEU A 78 7.01 13.68 6.73
C LEU A 78 6.04 14.86 6.57
N LYS A 79 5.33 15.26 7.63
CA LYS A 79 4.35 16.37 7.59
C LYS A 79 4.97 17.71 7.96
N GLU A 80 5.88 17.73 8.92
CA GLU A 80 6.39 18.98 9.53
C GLU A 80 7.69 19.49 8.88
N THR A 81 8.45 18.64 8.16
CA THR A 81 9.72 19.06 7.55
C THR A 81 9.47 20.06 6.42
N THR A 82 10.02 21.28 6.55
CA THR A 82 9.97 22.33 5.53
C THR A 82 11.31 23.08 5.48
N PRO A 83 11.92 23.26 4.29
CA PRO A 83 11.51 22.72 2.99
C PRO A 83 11.65 21.19 2.94
N ILE A 84 10.75 20.52 2.23
CA ILE A 84 10.76 19.05 2.07
C ILE A 84 11.91 18.68 1.13
N PRO A 85 12.91 17.90 1.57
CA PRO A 85 13.93 17.36 0.66
C PRO A 85 13.31 16.39 -0.36
N ASP A 86 13.85 16.31 -1.57
CA ASP A 86 13.32 15.46 -2.65
C ASP A 86 13.09 14.01 -2.20
N TRP A 87 14.05 13.40 -1.50
CA TRP A 87 13.94 12.02 -1.01
C TRP A 87 12.80 11.82 0.01
N MET A 88 12.42 12.87 0.73
CA MET A 88 11.31 12.84 1.67
C MET A 88 9.97 13.03 0.95
N ALA A 89 9.95 13.79 -0.14
CA ALA A 89 8.80 13.88 -1.04
C ALA A 89 8.54 12.51 -1.72
N ASP A 90 9.58 11.84 -2.20
CA ASP A 90 9.49 10.49 -2.77
C ASP A 90 8.97 9.48 -1.74
N MET A 91 9.53 9.50 -0.52
CA MET A 91 9.08 8.65 0.58
C MET A 91 7.61 8.92 0.94
N ARG A 92 7.18 10.18 0.95
CA ARG A 92 5.80 10.56 1.22
C ARG A 92 4.85 10.01 0.15
N ALA A 93 5.18 10.19 -1.12
CA ALA A 93 4.42 9.65 -2.24
C ALA A 93 4.32 8.11 -2.17
N ALA A 94 5.42 7.43 -1.82
CA ALA A 94 5.42 5.98 -1.64
C ALA A 94 4.54 5.51 -0.47
N VAL A 95 4.50 6.25 0.65
CA VAL A 95 3.57 5.95 1.76
C VAL A 95 2.12 6.14 1.32
N GLU A 96 1.82 7.20 0.56
CA GLU A 96 0.47 7.47 0.04
C GLU A 96 0.02 6.40 -0.97
N GLU A 97 0.89 5.96 -1.88
CA GLU A 97 0.60 4.84 -2.81
C GLU A 97 0.32 3.54 -2.03
N LEU A 98 1.17 3.21 -1.05
CA LEU A 98 1.08 1.93 -0.34
C LEU A 98 -0.11 1.86 0.65
N CYS A 99 -0.45 2.98 1.28
CA CYS A 99 -1.45 3.04 2.34
C CYS A 99 -2.75 3.73 1.92
N GLY A 100 -2.79 4.37 0.74
CA GLY A 100 -3.86 5.24 0.27
C GLY A 100 -3.88 6.64 0.92
N LYS A 101 -3.25 6.80 2.09
CA LYS A 101 -3.11 8.07 2.83
C LYS A 101 -2.00 7.99 3.87
N LEU A 102 -1.55 9.15 4.38
CA LEU A 102 -0.58 9.25 5.48
C LEU A 102 -1.20 8.88 6.84
N ASP A 103 -1.43 7.58 7.06
CA ASP A 103 -1.98 7.01 8.29
C ASP A 103 -1.00 6.07 9.01
N GLY A 104 -0.79 6.31 10.31
CA GLY A 104 0.25 5.62 11.08
C GLY A 104 -0.12 4.17 11.39
N ARG A 105 -1.42 3.86 11.45
CA ARG A 105 -1.93 2.51 11.69
C ARG A 105 -1.79 1.65 10.44
N ALA A 106 -2.21 2.15 9.27
CA ALA A 106 -2.05 1.49 7.98
C ALA A 106 -0.57 1.21 7.68
N LEU A 107 0.30 2.20 7.86
CA LEU A 107 1.74 2.05 7.67
C LEU A 107 2.33 0.98 8.61
N GLY A 108 1.91 0.96 9.88
CA GLY A 108 2.34 -0.05 10.84
C GLY A 108 1.93 -1.46 10.48
N TYR A 109 0.73 -1.66 9.91
CA TYR A 109 0.31 -2.97 9.39
C TYR A 109 1.12 -3.39 8.17
N LYS A 110 1.40 -2.46 7.24
CA LYS A 110 2.24 -2.72 6.06
C LYS A 110 3.66 -3.09 6.49
N PHE A 111 4.27 -2.39 7.45
CA PHE A 111 5.57 -2.78 7.98
C PHE A 111 5.59 -4.17 8.61
N ARG A 112 4.54 -4.57 9.34
CA ARG A 112 4.42 -5.96 9.84
C ARG A 112 4.35 -6.97 8.69
N HIS A 113 3.58 -6.66 7.64
CA HIS A 113 3.43 -7.54 6.48
C HIS A 113 4.73 -7.71 5.70
N PHE A 114 5.50 -6.63 5.53
CA PHE A 114 6.77 -6.62 4.78
C PHE A 114 8.01 -6.82 5.64
N ALA A 115 7.87 -7.00 6.95
CA ALA A 115 8.98 -7.19 7.87
C ALA A 115 9.88 -8.35 7.42
N ARG A 116 11.20 -8.09 7.41
CA ARG A 116 12.25 -9.05 7.04
C ARG A 116 12.23 -9.50 5.57
N ARG A 117 11.52 -8.78 4.68
CA ARG A 117 11.65 -8.95 3.23
C ARG A 117 12.74 -8.03 2.69
N ASN A 118 13.45 -8.48 1.65
CA ASN A 118 14.57 -7.76 1.06
C ASN A 118 14.09 -6.80 -0.04
N PHE A 119 14.44 -5.53 0.10
CA PHE A 119 14.22 -4.47 -0.85
C PHE A 119 15.57 -3.78 -1.12
N GLY A 120 16.20 -4.11 -2.26
CA GLY A 120 17.47 -3.50 -2.65
C GLY A 120 18.62 -3.73 -1.66
N GLY A 121 18.69 -4.90 -1.03
CA GLY A 121 19.72 -5.26 -0.04
C GLY A 121 19.41 -4.81 1.39
N ARG A 122 18.28 -4.14 1.62
CA ARG A 122 17.84 -3.68 2.95
C ARG A 122 16.47 -4.25 3.29
N MET A 123 16.16 -4.33 4.58
CA MET A 123 14.87 -4.80 5.06
C MET A 123 14.39 -3.94 6.23
N VAL A 124 13.08 -3.75 6.33
CA VAL A 124 12.45 -3.19 7.53
C VAL A 124 12.27 -4.30 8.55
N ASP A 125 12.61 -4.02 9.81
CA ASP A 125 12.43 -4.95 10.92
C ASP A 125 11.98 -4.21 12.19
N LYS A 126 11.41 -4.95 13.13
CA LYS A 126 11.06 -4.42 14.44
C LYS A 126 12.34 -4.33 15.29
N SER A 127 12.53 -3.24 16.03
CA SER A 127 13.59 -3.19 17.05
C SER A 127 13.14 -3.81 18.38
N ASP A 128 14.10 -4.35 19.12
CA ASP A 128 13.88 -5.06 20.39
C ASP A 128 13.66 -4.10 21.57
N ALA A 129 12.87 -3.05 21.39
CA ALA A 129 12.59 -2.08 22.44
C ALA A 129 11.80 -2.74 23.59
N PRO A 130 12.33 -2.76 24.84
CA PRO A 130 11.63 -3.32 25.98
C PRO A 130 10.48 -2.37 26.37
N HIS A 131 9.25 -2.82 26.13
CA HIS A 131 7.99 -2.12 26.42
C HIS A 131 7.80 -0.76 25.72
N GLY A 132 6.90 -0.75 24.72
CA GLY A 132 6.52 0.48 24.03
C GLY A 132 5.87 0.24 22.67
N ALA A 133 5.58 1.33 21.96
CA ALA A 133 5.15 1.27 20.58
C ALA A 133 6.21 0.58 19.69
N ASN A 134 5.76 -0.14 18.66
CA ASN A 134 6.67 -0.78 17.71
C ASN A 134 7.56 0.28 17.04
N ARG A 135 8.88 0.13 17.22
CA ARG A 135 9.90 0.89 16.49
C ARG A 135 10.39 0.07 15.30
N TRP A 136 10.57 0.75 14.19
CA TRP A 136 10.95 0.17 12.92
C TRP A 136 12.35 0.63 12.53
N VAL A 137 13.23 -0.32 12.30
CA VAL A 137 14.62 -0.11 11.88
C VAL A 137 14.82 -0.66 10.48
N VAL A 138 15.72 -0.03 9.73
CA VAL A 138 16.23 -0.62 8.49
C VAL A 138 17.50 -1.40 8.81
N ARG A 139 17.54 -2.66 8.41
CA ARG A 139 18.71 -3.53 8.55
C ARG A 139 19.23 -3.91 7.17
N ASP A 140 20.53 -4.12 7.06
CA ASP A 140 21.12 -4.77 5.88
C ASP A 140 20.64 -6.23 5.84
N ALA A 141 20.17 -6.70 4.69
CA ALA A 141 19.71 -8.08 4.53
C ALA A 141 20.86 -9.10 4.67
N ARG A 142 22.10 -8.68 4.40
CA ARG A 142 23.30 -9.54 4.42
C ARG A 142 23.89 -9.71 5.82
N SER A 143 23.75 -8.72 6.71
CA SER A 143 24.36 -8.76 8.05
C SER A 143 23.72 -9.79 8.99
N ARG A 144 22.55 -10.34 8.64
CA ARG A 144 21.87 -11.37 9.44
C ARG A 144 22.57 -12.73 9.43
N VAL A 145 23.50 -12.96 8.51
CA VAL A 145 24.26 -14.22 8.44
C VAL A 145 25.20 -14.37 9.65
N GLU A 146 25.71 -13.28 10.22
CA GLU A 146 26.70 -13.35 11.32
C GLU A 146 26.07 -13.73 12.67
N THR A 147 24.83 -13.35 12.96
CA THR A 147 24.19 -13.66 14.26
C THR A 147 23.63 -15.08 14.37
N ARG A 148 23.73 -15.89 13.30
CA ARG A 148 23.41 -17.32 13.33
C ARG A 148 24.61 -18.24 13.54
N ASN A 149 25.82 -17.69 13.76
CA ASN A 149 26.96 -18.46 14.28
C ASN A 149 26.80 -18.78 15.79
N HIS A 150 25.63 -19.31 16.17
CA HIS A 150 25.55 -20.13 17.37
C HIS A 150 26.32 -21.43 17.06
N PRO A 151 27.20 -21.91 17.97
CA PRO A 151 27.78 -23.23 17.83
C PRO A 151 26.62 -24.23 17.78
N GLN A 152 26.42 -24.84 16.62
CA GLN A 152 25.54 -25.99 16.51
C GLN A 152 26.05 -27.03 17.52
N PRO A 153 25.25 -27.46 18.51
CA PRO A 153 25.65 -28.58 19.36
C PRO A 153 25.97 -29.76 18.43
N PRO A 154 27.07 -30.50 18.67
CA PRO A 154 27.47 -31.60 17.79
C PRO A 154 26.28 -32.55 17.65
N ALA A 155 25.91 -32.81 16.39
CA ALA A 155 24.85 -33.74 16.07
C ALA A 155 25.10 -35.07 16.81
N PRO A 156 24.08 -35.67 17.47
CA PRO A 156 24.26 -36.99 18.04
C PRO A 156 24.64 -37.97 16.92
N ALA A 157 25.69 -38.74 17.19
CA ALA A 157 26.21 -39.73 16.26
C ALA A 157 25.14 -40.75 15.88
N ASP A 158 25.17 -41.08 14.60
CA ASP A 158 24.56 -42.19 13.89
C ASP A 158 24.29 -43.42 14.78
N GLU A 159 23.04 -43.63 15.18
CA GLU A 159 22.57 -44.91 15.72
C GLU A 159 21.64 -45.59 14.71
N SER A 160 22.27 -46.48 13.93
CA SER A 160 21.75 -47.77 13.46
C SER A 160 20.40 -47.78 12.71
N VAL A 161 20.55 -47.87 11.39
CA VAL A 161 19.61 -48.52 10.47
C VAL A 161 19.19 -49.89 11.03
N THR A 162 17.90 -50.05 11.33
CA THR A 162 17.26 -51.38 11.43
C THR A 162 16.40 -51.59 10.18
N PRO A 163 16.62 -52.65 9.39
CA PRO A 163 15.74 -53.04 8.31
C PRO A 163 14.74 -54.08 8.83
N GLY A 164 13.45 -53.76 8.86
CA GLY A 164 12.44 -54.77 9.17
C GLY A 164 11.00 -54.26 9.06
N GLY A 165 10.21 -54.91 8.21
CA GLY A 165 8.75 -54.95 8.40
C GLY A 165 7.89 -54.68 7.17
N HIS A 166 7.56 -55.74 6.44
CA HIS A 166 6.46 -55.84 5.48
C HIS A 166 5.07 -55.66 6.13
N GLY A 167 4.11 -55.17 5.35
CA GLY A 167 2.65 -55.28 5.56
C GLY A 167 2.00 -53.90 5.61
N GLY A 168 1.12 -53.47 4.70
CA GLY A 168 0.05 -54.19 4.02
C GLY A 168 -1.30 -53.65 4.51
N ASP A 169 -2.29 -53.53 3.62
CA ASP A 169 -3.71 -53.27 3.89
C ASP A 169 -4.11 -51.79 4.15
N GLY A 170 -5.01 -51.12 3.41
CA GLY A 170 -6.13 -51.61 2.61
C GLY A 170 -7.47 -51.31 3.31
N GLY A 171 -7.86 -50.03 3.52
CA GLY A 171 -9.00 -49.73 4.39
C GLY A 171 -9.82 -48.48 4.06
N HIS A 172 -10.71 -48.61 3.08
CA HIS A 172 -12.08 -48.07 2.98
C HIS A 172 -12.40 -46.60 3.35
N VAL A 173 -12.76 -45.84 2.32
CA VAL A 173 -13.64 -44.65 2.39
C VAL A 173 -15.05 -45.06 2.83
N SER A 174 -15.56 -44.50 3.93
CA SER A 174 -16.98 -44.59 4.27
C SER A 174 -17.67 -43.26 4.03
N ALA A 175 -18.42 -43.19 2.93
CA ALA A 175 -19.46 -42.22 2.72
C ALA A 175 -20.64 -42.55 3.65
N ARG A 176 -21.06 -41.60 4.49
CA ARG A 176 -22.40 -41.64 5.10
C ARG A 176 -23.30 -40.64 4.37
N SER A 177 -24.11 -41.21 3.50
CA SER A 177 -25.35 -40.63 3.00
C SER A 177 -26.50 -41.14 3.88
N GLY A 178 -27.48 -40.28 4.16
CA GLY A 178 -28.64 -40.57 5.01
C GLY A 178 -29.40 -39.27 5.30
N LYS A 179 -30.04 -38.67 4.31
CA LYS A 179 -31.43 -38.87 3.86
C LYS A 179 -32.42 -38.07 4.71
N ALA A 180 -32.95 -37.03 4.08
CA ALA A 180 -34.07 -36.20 4.49
C ALA A 180 -35.39 -36.99 4.58
N VAL A 181 -36.28 -36.62 5.51
CA VAL A 181 -37.74 -36.79 5.42
C VAL A 181 -38.47 -35.76 6.34
N ILE A 182 -39.13 -34.79 5.69
CA ILE A 182 -40.53 -34.27 5.86
C ILE A 182 -40.98 -33.52 7.15
N SER A 183 -41.54 -32.33 6.90
CA SER A 183 -42.31 -31.32 7.68
C SER A 183 -43.61 -31.84 8.38
N PRO A 184 -44.55 -31.02 8.94
CA PRO A 184 -44.61 -29.56 9.26
C PRO A 184 -45.14 -29.26 10.70
N GLY A 185 -45.25 -27.97 11.09
CA GLY A 185 -46.05 -27.56 12.26
C GLY A 185 -45.81 -26.13 12.75
N GLU A 186 -46.81 -25.28 12.58
CA GLU A 186 -46.91 -23.88 13.02
C GLU A 186 -47.12 -23.76 14.54
N HIS A 187 -46.59 -22.67 15.16
CA HIS A 187 -47.03 -21.94 16.37
C HIS A 187 -45.85 -21.00 16.72
N GLY A 188 -45.92 -19.67 16.63
CA GLY A 188 -46.83 -18.76 17.35
C GLY A 188 -46.12 -18.26 18.61
N GLY A 189 -45.59 -17.02 18.62
CA GLY A 189 -45.13 -16.36 19.85
C GLY A 189 -43.98 -15.35 19.68
N SER A 190 -44.33 -14.06 19.64
CA SER A 190 -43.43 -12.93 19.90
C SER A 190 -42.84 -12.98 21.32
N PRO A 191 -41.64 -12.41 21.55
CA PRO A 191 -41.31 -11.85 22.84
C PRO A 191 -41.19 -10.32 22.81
N GLU A 192 -41.86 -9.80 23.82
CA GLU A 192 -42.12 -8.44 24.27
C GLU A 192 -40.87 -7.75 24.84
N MET A 193 -40.87 -6.42 24.77
CA MET A 193 -39.83 -5.54 25.28
C MET A 193 -39.87 -5.47 26.81
N ALA A 194 -38.77 -5.80 27.47
CA ALA A 194 -38.60 -5.57 28.90
C ALA A 194 -37.94 -4.21 29.15
N ASN A 195 -38.76 -3.32 29.70
CA ASN A 195 -38.47 -2.03 30.29
C ASN A 195 -37.95 -2.23 31.73
N PHE A 196 -36.87 -1.57 32.11
CA PHE A 196 -36.53 -1.33 33.53
C PHE A 196 -36.03 0.12 33.68
N GLY A 197 -36.78 0.90 34.45
CA GLY A 197 -36.45 2.27 34.82
C GLY A 197 -36.01 2.44 36.27
N GLY A 198 -35.53 3.64 36.57
CA GLY A 198 -35.37 4.28 37.89
C GLY A 198 -34.79 5.69 37.65
N HIS A 199 -35.53 6.80 37.80
CA HIS A 199 -35.77 7.59 39.03
C HIS A 199 -34.46 8.00 39.75
N GLY A 200 -34.14 9.26 40.05
CA GLY A 200 -34.80 10.56 39.98
C GLY A 200 -33.91 11.63 40.67
N GLY A 201 -34.30 12.92 40.62
CA GLY A 201 -33.66 14.05 41.32
C GLY A 201 -33.13 15.13 40.36
N ASP A 202 -33.75 16.27 40.00
CA ASP A 202 -34.63 17.27 40.66
C ASP A 202 -33.87 18.59 40.99
N GLY A 203 -34.49 19.71 40.61
CA GLY A 203 -34.25 21.07 41.13
C GLY A 203 -33.20 21.96 40.45
N GLY A 204 -33.62 23.03 39.74
CA GLY A 204 -32.67 24.09 39.34
C GLY A 204 -33.12 25.25 38.44
N HIS A 205 -34.29 25.83 38.70
CA HIS A 205 -34.81 27.16 38.35
C HIS A 205 -34.06 28.12 37.36
N VAL A 206 -34.83 28.59 36.38
CA VAL A 206 -34.63 29.76 35.48
C VAL A 206 -34.97 31.07 36.23
N PRO A 207 -34.56 32.27 35.75
CA PRO A 207 -35.59 33.11 35.13
C PRO A 207 -35.12 33.96 33.93
N ALA A 208 -36.16 34.43 33.24
CA ALA A 208 -36.24 35.09 31.95
C ALA A 208 -35.71 36.53 31.88
N ARG A 209 -35.51 37.03 30.65
CA ARG A 209 -36.05 38.35 30.25
C ARG A 209 -36.15 38.57 28.73
N SER A 210 -37.31 39.12 28.36
CA SER A 210 -37.78 39.90 27.19
C SER A 210 -36.82 40.13 26.00
N GLY A 211 -37.24 40.08 24.73
CA GLY A 211 -38.54 40.43 24.15
C GLY A 211 -38.40 41.76 23.40
N HIS A 212 -38.38 41.74 22.06
CA HIS A 212 -38.76 42.89 21.23
C HIS A 212 -39.16 42.43 19.82
N THR A 213 -40.41 42.72 19.50
CA THR A 213 -41.07 42.65 18.19
C THR A 213 -41.06 44.05 17.56
N GLU A 214 -40.76 44.17 16.26
CA GLU A 214 -41.31 45.22 15.39
C GLU A 214 -41.18 44.77 13.92
N LYS A 215 -42.29 44.43 13.27
CA LYS A 215 -43.14 45.25 12.37
C LYS A 215 -42.77 45.10 10.89
N ILE A 216 -43.63 44.32 10.22
CA ILE A 216 -43.91 44.33 8.78
C ILE A 216 -44.81 45.55 8.48
N PRO A 217 -44.66 46.20 7.32
CA PRO A 217 -45.79 46.79 6.63
C PRO A 217 -46.09 46.10 5.30
N HIS A 218 -47.38 45.86 5.09
CA HIS A 218 -48.02 45.36 3.88
C HIS A 218 -48.08 46.43 2.77
N GLY A 219 -47.87 46.00 1.53
CA GLY A 219 -48.81 46.18 0.41
C GLY A 219 -48.90 47.53 -0.32
N SER A 220 -48.63 47.51 -1.63
CA SER A 220 -49.58 47.97 -2.66
C SER A 220 -49.13 47.56 -4.07
N SER A 221 -49.92 46.68 -4.66
CA SER A 221 -50.49 46.68 -6.01
C SER A 221 -49.86 47.57 -7.12
N GLU A 222 -49.67 46.94 -8.30
CA GLU A 222 -50.40 47.27 -9.55
C GLU A 222 -49.61 47.72 -10.81
N LEU A 223 -49.85 46.95 -11.88
CA LEU A 223 -49.84 47.25 -13.33
C LEU A 223 -48.55 47.55 -14.14
N ALA A 224 -48.24 46.58 -15.02
CA ALA A 224 -48.34 46.68 -16.49
C ALA A 224 -47.12 47.03 -17.37
N GLN A 225 -47.08 46.26 -18.48
CA GLN A 225 -46.54 46.53 -19.83
C GLN A 225 -45.01 46.44 -20.03
N VAL A 226 -44.48 45.47 -20.80
CA VAL A 226 -44.57 45.18 -22.26
C VAL A 226 -43.54 45.97 -23.09
N ASN A 227 -42.74 45.19 -23.84
CA ASN A 227 -41.87 45.50 -24.99
C ASN A 227 -40.43 45.98 -24.75
N GLY A 228 -39.48 45.35 -25.48
CA GLY A 228 -38.15 45.93 -25.72
C GLY A 228 -37.06 44.94 -26.17
N SER A 229 -36.96 44.72 -27.47
CA SER A 229 -35.99 43.91 -28.20
C SER A 229 -34.53 44.40 -28.12
N GLY A 230 -33.55 43.50 -28.38
CA GLY A 230 -32.37 43.82 -29.22
C GLY A 230 -30.95 43.67 -28.64
N GLY A 231 -30.07 43.07 -29.46
CA GLY A 231 -28.58 43.08 -29.35
C GLY A 231 -28.00 41.72 -28.93
N HIS A 232 -27.40 40.84 -29.75
CA HIS A 232 -26.56 40.93 -30.97
C HIS A 232 -25.18 41.58 -30.80
N GLY A 233 -24.14 40.75 -31.02
CA GLY A 233 -22.70 41.09 -31.06
C GLY A 233 -21.97 40.52 -29.83
N GLY A 234 -20.96 39.66 -29.89
CA GLY A 234 -20.08 39.21 -30.98
C GLY A 234 -18.67 39.12 -30.38
N ASP A 235 -17.95 38.01 -30.57
CA ASP A 235 -16.49 38.00 -30.74
C ASP A 235 -15.98 36.56 -30.95
N GLY A 236 -15.80 36.21 -32.22
CA GLY A 236 -15.08 35.03 -32.66
C GLY A 236 -13.64 35.42 -33.02
N GLY A 237 -12.71 35.21 -32.09
CA GLY A 237 -11.28 35.39 -32.32
C GLY A 237 -10.69 34.23 -33.12
N HIS A 238 -10.53 34.45 -34.43
CA HIS A 238 -9.76 33.60 -35.35
C HIS A 238 -8.26 33.95 -35.23
N VAL A 239 -7.40 32.95 -35.01
CA VAL A 239 -5.93 33.11 -34.95
C VAL A 239 -5.33 32.57 -36.25
N PRO A 240 -4.59 33.37 -37.05
CA PRO A 240 -3.86 32.84 -38.19
C PRO A 240 -2.44 32.39 -37.79
N ALA A 241 -2.03 31.27 -38.37
CA ALA A 241 -0.64 30.84 -38.46
C ALA A 241 0.12 31.67 -39.50
N GLN A 242 1.43 31.93 -39.29
CA GLN A 242 2.52 31.53 -40.20
C GLN A 242 3.87 32.18 -39.86
N SER A 243 4.89 31.32 -39.87
CA SER A 243 6.22 31.47 -40.49
C SER A 243 7.19 32.58 -40.03
N GLY A 244 8.30 32.14 -39.43
CA GLY A 244 9.53 32.93 -39.27
C GLY A 244 10.76 32.00 -39.24
N ASN A 245 11.68 32.21 -40.20
CA ASN A 245 12.94 31.49 -40.44
C ASN A 245 13.86 31.35 -39.21
N PRO A 246 14.69 30.29 -39.11
CA PRO A 246 15.85 30.28 -38.24
C PRO A 246 17.12 30.76 -38.98
N THR A 247 17.82 31.75 -38.43
CA THR A 247 19.23 32.03 -38.71
C THR A 247 20.11 31.39 -37.62
N PRO A 248 21.32 30.91 -37.97
CA PRO A 248 22.24 30.31 -36.99
C PRO A 248 23.22 31.36 -36.47
N SER A 249 23.52 31.35 -35.17
CA SER A 249 24.82 31.75 -34.60
C SER A 249 24.78 31.68 -33.07
N THR A 250 25.69 30.91 -32.46
CA THR A 250 26.80 31.44 -31.64
C THR A 250 27.29 30.39 -30.65
N THR A 251 28.45 29.83 -31.02
CA THR A 251 29.52 29.29 -30.18
C THR A 251 29.52 29.78 -28.73
N ARG A 252 29.28 28.88 -27.77
CA ARG A 252 29.64 29.10 -26.36
C ARG A 252 30.75 28.13 -25.96
N LYS A 253 31.96 28.68 -25.84
CA LYS A 253 33.17 28.04 -25.31
C LYS A 253 32.89 27.41 -23.94
N ARG A 254 33.06 26.08 -23.84
CA ARG A 254 33.30 25.39 -22.58
C ARG A 254 34.73 25.70 -22.12
N ARG A 255 34.88 26.40 -21.00
CA ARG A 255 36.13 26.38 -20.22
C ARG A 255 36.09 25.13 -19.33
N TYR A 256 36.93 24.15 -19.64
CA TYR A 256 37.35 23.15 -18.67
C TYR A 256 38.37 23.82 -17.74
N GLY A 257 38.00 24.02 -16.48
CA GLY A 257 38.92 24.39 -15.41
C GLY A 257 39.64 23.14 -14.92
N SER A 258 40.97 23.18 -15.02
CA SER A 258 41.91 22.15 -14.56
C SER A 258 41.77 21.86 -13.07
N ASN A 259 41.81 20.57 -12.74
CA ASN A 259 41.97 20.03 -11.39
C ASN A 259 43.45 19.67 -11.16
N PRO A 260 44.21 20.36 -10.29
CA PRO A 260 45.56 19.93 -9.91
C PRO A 260 45.49 19.04 -8.67
N ASN A 261 45.43 17.72 -8.89
CA ASN A 261 45.71 16.73 -7.85
C ASN A 261 47.24 16.67 -7.66
N ARG A 262 47.77 17.43 -6.69
CA ARG A 262 49.16 17.31 -6.23
C ARG A 262 49.23 16.10 -5.28
N GLY A 263 49.78 15.00 -5.79
CA GLY A 263 50.28 13.91 -4.96
C GLY A 263 51.48 14.38 -4.14
N THR A 264 51.42 14.19 -2.84
CA THR A 264 52.57 14.21 -1.93
C THR A 264 53.18 12.80 -1.88
N PRO A 265 54.46 12.61 -2.22
CA PRO A 265 55.20 11.42 -1.84
C PRO A 265 55.77 11.61 -0.42
N LEU A 266 55.44 10.71 0.50
CA LEU A 266 56.15 10.56 1.77
C LEU A 266 57.37 9.65 1.52
N ASP A 267 58.55 10.21 1.80
CA ASP A 267 59.86 9.55 1.77
C ASP A 267 60.05 8.62 2.99
N PRO A 268 61.00 7.66 2.95
CA PRO A 268 61.18 6.61 3.93
C PRO A 268 62.24 6.94 4.99
N THR A 269 61.94 6.59 6.23
CA THR A 269 62.91 6.34 7.30
C THR A 269 62.55 4.95 7.85
N GLY A 270 63.42 3.94 7.93
CA GLY A 270 64.84 3.94 8.26
C GLY A 270 64.99 3.14 9.55
N GLY A 271 65.65 1.98 9.51
CA GLY A 271 66.06 1.26 10.73
C GLY A 271 66.05 -0.26 10.65
N ALA A 272 67.16 -0.86 10.20
CA ALA A 272 67.60 -2.17 10.67
C ALA A 272 69.10 -2.36 10.40
N SER A 273 69.82 -2.67 11.48
CA SER A 273 71.24 -3.07 11.60
C SER A 273 72.25 -1.94 11.81
#